data_AF-A0A7Y3CPB1-F1
#
_entry.id   AF-A0A7Y3CPB1-F1
#
_cell.length_a   1.000
_cell.length_b   1.000
_cell.length_c   1.000
_cell.angle_alpha   90.00
_cell.angle_beta   90.00
_cell.angle_gamma   90.00
#
_symmetry.space_group_name_H-M   'P 1'
#
loop_
_entity.id
_entity.type
_entity.pdbx_description
1 polymer ?
#
loop_
_entity_poly.entity_id
_entity_poly.type
_entity_poly.pdbx_seq_one_letter_code
_entity_poly.pdbx_strand_id
1 'polypeptide(L)' 'ETNEPGIYAVGDINYYPGKKKLILCGFHEAALAAFAIKQRIEPGKKVHVQYTTTSPIMHERLGLDE' A
#
# COMPACT_ATOMS: atom_id res chain seq x y z
N GLU A 1 -2.24 8.57 -5.98
CA GLU A 1 -2.39 8.37 -7.44
C GLU A 1 -1.89 9.62 -8.13
N THR A 2 -1.30 9.51 -9.32
CA THR A 2 -0.87 10.68 -10.11
C THR A 2 -2.04 11.24 -10.93
N ASN A 3 -1.79 12.21 -11.79
CA ASN A 3 -2.77 12.67 -12.78
C ASN A 3 -3.05 11.61 -13.86
N GLU A 4 -2.10 10.70 -14.12
CA GLU A 4 -2.30 9.57 -15.01
C GLU A 4 -2.97 8.42 -14.23
N PRO A 5 -4.21 8.02 -14.58
CA PRO A 5 -4.96 7.02 -13.83
C PRO A 5 -4.22 5.68 -13.80
N GLY A 6 -4.10 5.10 -12.61
CA GLY A 6 -3.40 3.82 -12.42
C GLY A 6 -1.89 3.92 -12.24
N ILE A 7 -1.31 5.11 -12.42
CA ILE A 7 0.10 5.37 -12.09
C ILE A 7 0.19 5.98 -10.69
N TYR A 8 1.06 5.42 -9.86
CA TYR A 8 1.30 5.84 -8.49
C TYR A 8 2.77 6.22 -8.30
N ALA A 9 3.01 7.29 -7.54
CA ALA A 9 4.34 7.77 -7.20
C ALA A 9 4.49 7.83 -5.67
N VAL A 10 5.51 7.16 -5.13
CA VAL A 10 5.79 7.07 -3.68
C VAL A 10 7.27 7.34 -3.41
N GLY A 11 7.60 7.81 -2.21
CA GLY A 11 8.98 8.14 -1.86
C GLY A 11 9.44 9.47 -2.44
N ASP A 12 10.75 9.65 -2.63
CA ASP A 12 11.34 10.96 -2.92
C ASP A 12 11.00 11.55 -4.30
N ILE A 13 10.41 10.74 -5.18
CA ILE A 13 10.00 11.15 -6.54
C ILE A 13 8.69 11.93 -6.56
N ASN A 14 7.84 11.83 -5.52
CA ASN A 14 6.51 12.44 -5.52
C ASN A 14 6.47 13.83 -4.84
N TYR A 15 5.33 14.50 -4.96
CA TYR A 15 5.07 15.80 -4.36
C TYR A 15 3.64 15.89 -3.82
N TYR A 16 3.50 16.51 -2.65
CA TYR A 16 2.24 16.98 -2.07
C TYR A 16 2.56 18.04 -0.99
N PRO A 17 1.61 18.93 -0.63
CA PRO A 17 1.82 19.93 0.40
C PRO A 17 2.28 19.29 1.73
N GLY A 18 3.44 19.72 2.24
CA GLY A 18 3.99 19.20 3.49
C GLY A 18 4.84 17.92 3.37
N LYS A 19 5.08 17.39 2.16
CA LYS A 19 5.96 16.22 1.93
C LYS A 19 7.31 16.37 2.64
N LYS A 20 7.69 15.33 3.38
CA LYS A 20 9.04 15.16 3.94
C LYS A 20 9.77 14.04 3.20
N LYS A 21 11.02 14.28 2.81
CA LYS A 21 11.90 13.28 2.18
C LYS A 21 12.54 12.40 3.24
N LEU A 22 11.71 11.56 3.84
CA LEU A 22 12.11 10.59 4.85
C LEU A 22 11.71 9.20 4.38
N ILE A 23 12.58 8.22 4.66
CA ILE A 23 12.31 6.80 4.36
C ILE A 23 10.95 6.38 4.95
N LEU A 24 10.65 6.82 6.17
CA LEU A 24 9.37 6.52 6.85
C LEU A 24 8.14 7.02 6.08
N CYS A 25 8.24 8.18 5.42
CA CYS A 25 7.14 8.72 4.60
C CYS A 25 6.94 7.86 3.36
N GLY A 26 8.03 7.36 2.76
CA GLY A 26 7.97 6.40 1.66
C GLY A 26 7.20 5.13 2.03
N PHE A 27 7.42 4.57 3.23
CA PHE A 27 6.68 3.40 3.71
C PHE A 27 5.18 3.68 3.87
N HIS A 28 4.82 4.81 4.47
CA HIS A 28 3.41 5.22 4.61
C HIS A 28 2.72 5.34 3.24
N GLU A 29 3.38 6.00 2.29
CA GLU A 29 2.85 6.21 0.93
C GLU A 29 2.73 4.90 0.14
N ALA A 30 3.71 4.01 0.26
CA ALA A 30 3.67 2.69 -0.37
C ALA A 30 2.50 1.87 0.13
N ALA A 31 2.22 1.90 1.44
CA ALA A 31 1.06 1.21 2.02
C ALA A 31 -0.25 1.74 1.41
N LEU A 32 -0.45 3.07 1.39
CA LEU A 32 -1.66 3.67 0.80
C LEU A 32 -1.80 3.39 -0.70
N ALA A 33 -0.69 3.44 -1.45
CA ALA A 33 -0.68 3.11 -2.87
C ALA A 33 -1.12 1.65 -3.11
N ALA A 34 -0.62 0.70 -2.32
CA ALA A 34 -1.00 -0.71 -2.43
C ALA A 34 -2.51 -0.93 -2.17
N PHE A 35 -3.10 -0.24 -1.18
CA PHE A 35 -4.54 -0.29 -0.94
C PHE A 35 -5.36 0.21 -2.13
N ALA A 36 -4.97 1.36 -2.70
CA ALA A 36 -5.64 1.93 -3.87
C ALA A 36 -5.50 1.02 -5.10
N ILE A 37 -4.32 0.45 -5.33
CA ILE A 37 -4.08 -0.52 -6.41
C ILE A 37 -4.95 -1.76 -6.22
N LYS A 38 -5.04 -2.32 -5.00
CA LYS A 38 -5.85 -3.50 -4.69
C LYS A 38 -7.33 -3.28 -5.04
N GLN A 39 -7.86 -2.11 -4.67
CA GLN A 39 -9.25 -1.74 -5.00
C GLN A 39 -9.47 -1.62 -6.52
N ARG A 40 -8.47 -1.16 -7.28
CA ARG A 40 -8.54 -1.04 -8.73
C ARG A 40 -8.49 -2.40 -9.44
N ILE A 41 -7.62 -3.32 -9.00
CA ILE A 41 -7.49 -4.65 -9.64
C ILE A 41 -8.65 -5.60 -9.30
N GLU A 42 -9.36 -5.36 -8.20
CA GLU A 42 -10.50 -6.15 -7.74
C GLU A 42 -11.75 -5.28 -7.53
N PRO A 43 -12.34 -4.75 -8.62
CA PRO A 43 -13.52 -3.90 -8.52
C PRO A 43 -14.69 -4.66 -7.87
N GLY A 44 -15.37 -4.01 -6.93
CA GLY A 44 -16.51 -4.57 -6.18
C GLY A 44 -16.14 -5.43 -4.98
N LYS A 45 -14.86 -5.76 -4.77
CA LYS A 45 -14.40 -6.46 -3.55
C LYS A 45 -13.90 -5.46 -2.52
N LYS A 46 -14.34 -5.61 -1.27
CA LYS A 46 -13.85 -4.78 -0.17
C LYS A 46 -12.40 -5.18 0.16
N VAL A 47 -11.50 -4.18 0.21
CA VAL A 47 -10.13 -4.41 0.68
C VAL A 47 -10.15 -4.51 2.20
N HIS A 48 -9.93 -5.71 2.72
CA HIS A 48 -9.86 -5.95 4.17
C HIS A 48 -8.50 -5.54 4.72
N VAL A 49 -8.49 -4.65 5.71
CA VAL A 49 -7.31 -4.37 6.52
C VAL A 49 -7.05 -5.57 7.42
N GLN A 50 -5.85 -6.12 7.35
CA GLN A 50 -5.42 -7.27 8.14
C GLN A 50 -4.14 -6.92 8.88
N TYR A 51 -4.03 -7.39 10.12
CA TYR A 51 -2.83 -7.23 10.92
C TYR A 51 -1.90 -8.42 10.70
N THR A 52 -0.62 -8.15 10.45
CA THR A 52 0.39 -9.17 10.21
C THR A 52 0.66 -10.04 11.43
N THR A 53 0.21 -9.65 12.62
CA THR A 53 0.40 -10.39 13.89
C THR A 53 -0.67 -11.43 14.16
N THR A 54 -1.87 -11.28 13.58
CA THR A 54 -3.03 -12.12 13.92
C THR A 54 -3.69 -12.78 12.72
N SER A 55 -3.35 -12.37 11.50
CA SER A 55 -3.99 -12.89 10.30
C SER A 55 -3.31 -14.16 9.80
N PRO A 56 -4.01 -15.32 9.79
CA PRO A 56 -3.43 -16.57 9.28
C PRO A 56 -3.03 -16.47 7.81
N ILE A 57 -3.88 -15.87 6.97
CA ILE A 57 -3.57 -15.69 5.55
C ILE A 57 -2.35 -14.78 5.31
N MET A 58 -2.02 -13.88 6.25
CA MET A 58 -0.79 -13.09 6.15
C MET A 58 0.42 -13.92 6.55
N HIS A 59 0.31 -14.78 7.57
CA HIS A 59 1.38 -15.71 7.95
C HIS A 59 1.70 -16.69 6.81
N GLU A 60 0.68 -17.25 6.16
CA GLU A 60 0.82 -18.12 4.98
C GLU A 60 1.60 -17.42 3.86
N ARG A 61 1.18 -16.19 3.51
CA ARG A 61 1.83 -15.39 2.45
C ARG A 61 3.27 -14.98 2.79
N LEU A 62 3.59 -14.87 4.08
CA LEU A 62 4.92 -14.54 4.57
C LEU A 62 5.78 -15.79 4.80
N GLY A 63 5.22 -17.00 4.61
CA GLY A 63 5.94 -18.26 4.82
C GLY A 63 6.24 -18.55 6.29
N LEU A 64 5.36 -18.12 7.21
CA LEU A 64 5.50 -18.34 8.65
C LEU A 64 4.79 -19.61 9.14
N ASP A 65 3.91 -20.17 8.33
CA ASP A 65 3.21 -21.40 8.65
C ASP A 65 4.14 -22.60 8.35
N GLU A 66 4.47 -23.39 9.38
CA GLU A 66 5.21 -24.66 9.31
C GLU A 66 4.38 -25.80 8.71
#